data_AF-A0AAV5WN73-F1
#
_entry.id   AF-A0AAV5WN73-F1
#
_cell.length_a   1.000
_cell.length_b   1.000
_cell.length_c   1.000
_cell.angle_alpha   90.00
_cell.angle_beta   90.00
_cell.angle_gamma   90.00
#
_symmetry.space_group_name_H-M   'P 1'
#
loop_
_entity.id
_entity.type
_entity.pdbx_description
1 polymer ?
#
loop_
_entity_poly.entity_id
_entity_poly.type
_entity_poly.pdbx_seq_one_letter_code
_entity_poly.pdbx_strand_id
1 'polypeptide(L)'
;LRARHERSLGMLGIRLICSCGRKFVTHHDLRGGHTRNCGGRNFVVEKKAVVTTPECVLCEHRPVCLRGYMSHLRSRHGTTLKENGIYLRCSCGTKITCSSSVGSHGVTCDRRKFTVKRRNESTSMERGARNEEQADSDAHCDITEQMVEDTVEE
;
A
#
# COMPACT_ATOMS: atom_id res chain seq x y z
N LEU A 1 1.05 -4.54 -31.03
CA LEU A 1 1.46 -5.45 -29.94
C LEU A 1 2.51 -4.90 -28.95
N ARG A 2 3.23 -3.78 -29.22
CA ARG A 2 4.24 -3.22 -28.29
C ARG A 2 3.71 -2.33 -27.15
N ALA A 3 2.43 -1.94 -27.15
CA ALA A 3 1.87 -0.99 -26.18
C ALA A 3 1.18 -1.61 -24.95
N ARG A 4 0.99 -2.95 -24.90
CA ARG A 4 0.23 -3.62 -23.82
C ARG A 4 1.08 -4.18 -22.67
N HIS A 5 2.41 -4.08 -22.75
CA HIS A 5 3.35 -4.53 -21.71
C HIS A 5 3.99 -3.36 -20.93
N GLU A 6 3.41 -2.16 -20.96
CA GLU A 6 3.82 -1.04 -20.10
C GLU A 6 3.18 -1.12 -18.70
N ARG A 7 3.10 -2.33 -18.11
CA ARG A 7 2.76 -2.44 -16.69
C ARG A 7 3.97 -1.92 -15.92
N SER A 8 3.79 -0.75 -15.31
CA SER A 8 4.82 -0.03 -14.54
C SER A 8 5.69 -1.01 -13.73
N LEU A 9 7.00 -1.01 -13.97
CA LEU A 9 8.00 -1.84 -13.27
C LEU A 9 7.82 -1.80 -11.75
N GLY A 10 7.35 -0.67 -11.22
CA GLY A 10 7.00 -0.51 -9.81
C GLY A 10 5.92 -1.47 -9.29
N MET A 11 4.96 -1.90 -10.12
CA MET A 11 3.94 -2.89 -9.74
C MET A 11 4.52 -4.30 -9.64
N LEU A 12 5.51 -4.62 -10.47
CA LEU A 12 6.24 -5.90 -10.43
C LEU A 12 7.31 -5.92 -9.33
N GLY A 13 7.43 -4.83 -8.56
CA GLY A 13 8.51 -4.65 -7.59
C GLY A 13 9.88 -4.56 -8.27
N ILE A 14 9.97 -4.23 -9.56
CA ILE A 14 11.24 -4.15 -10.26
C ILE A 14 11.76 -2.71 -10.19
N ARG A 15 13.02 -2.55 -9.77
CA ARG A 15 13.77 -1.29 -9.81
C ARG A 15 14.97 -1.49 -10.72
N LEU A 16 15.21 -0.54 -11.63
CA LEU A 16 16.40 -0.55 -12.47
C LEU A 16 17.42 0.40 -11.88
N ILE A 17 18.67 -0.03 -11.78
CA ILE A 17 19.78 0.78 -11.29
C ILE A 17 20.78 0.93 -12.42
N CYS A 18 21.01 2.16 -12.86
CA CYS A 18 22.07 2.46 -13.82
C CYS A 18 23.43 2.33 -13.13
N SER A 19 24.47 1.97 -13.88
CA SER A 19 25.85 1.89 -13.36
C SER A 19 26.35 3.17 -12.70
N CYS A 20 25.77 4.34 -13.00
CA CYS A 20 26.07 5.59 -12.31
C CYS A 20 25.41 5.73 -10.92
N GLY A 21 24.71 4.70 -10.44
CA GLY A 21 24.01 4.69 -9.15
C GLY A 21 22.61 5.31 -9.16
N ARG A 22 22.13 5.88 -10.28
CA ARG A 22 20.74 6.39 -10.37
C ARG A 22 19.74 5.25 -10.41
N LYS A 23 18.65 5.42 -9.67
CA LYS A 23 17.57 4.43 -9.52
C LYS A 23 16.36 4.88 -10.33
N PHE A 24 15.79 3.97 -11.12
CA PHE A 24 14.63 4.17 -11.97
C PHE A 24 13.51 3.29 -11.45
N VAL A 25 12.34 3.88 -11.20
CA VAL A 25 11.17 3.18 -10.63
C VAL A 25 10.06 3.05 -11.66
N THR A 26 10.07 3.93 -12.67
CA THR A 26 9.11 3.95 -13.75
C THR A 26 9.80 3.95 -15.11
N HIS A 27 9.06 3.56 -16.14
CA HIS A 27 9.51 3.68 -17.53
C HIS A 27 9.69 5.15 -17.95
N HIS A 28 8.94 6.07 -17.34
CA HIS A 28 9.07 7.50 -17.58
C HIS A 28 10.47 8.01 -17.16
N ASP A 29 10.99 7.53 -16.03
CA ASP A 29 12.33 7.88 -15.55
C ASP A 29 13.42 7.45 -16.56
N LEU A 30 13.23 6.32 -17.26
CA LEU A 30 14.16 5.83 -18.28
C LEU A 30 14.13 6.68 -19.56
N ARG A 31 12.96 7.25 -19.89
CA ARG A 31 12.80 8.13 -21.06
C ARG A 31 13.30 9.56 -20.81
N GLY A 32 13.47 9.97 -19.55
CA GLY A 32 13.85 11.32 -19.12
C GLY A 32 15.28 11.78 -19.45
N GLY A 33 15.82 11.44 -20.62
CA GLY A 33 17.13 11.91 -21.10
C GLY A 33 18.35 11.30 -20.37
N HIS A 34 18.17 10.68 -19.21
CA HIS A 34 19.27 10.07 -18.47
C HIS A 34 19.97 8.98 -19.30
N THR A 35 19.21 8.15 -20.01
CA THR A 35 19.76 7.08 -20.86
C THR A 35 20.57 7.61 -22.06
N ARG A 36 20.37 8.87 -22.45
CA ARG A 36 21.14 9.53 -23.52
C ARG A 36 22.44 10.13 -23.00
N ASN A 37 22.42 10.69 -21.79
CA ASN A 37 23.56 11.42 -21.23
C ASN A 37 24.45 10.57 -20.33
N CYS A 38 23.91 9.51 -19.74
CA CYS A 38 24.69 8.55 -19.00
C CYS A 38 25.11 7.47 -19.98
N GLY A 39 26.39 7.43 -20.35
CA GLY A 39 26.98 6.38 -21.22
C GLY A 39 26.82 4.95 -20.69
N GLY A 40 26.17 4.77 -19.53
CA GLY A 40 25.75 3.50 -18.95
C GLY A 40 24.67 2.82 -19.78
N ARG A 41 25.08 1.86 -20.61
CA ARG A 41 24.18 0.88 -21.24
C ARG A 41 23.82 -0.28 -20.31
N ASN A 42 24.45 -0.33 -19.13
CA ASN A 42 24.32 -1.43 -18.19
C ASN A 42 23.35 -1.04 -17.06
N PHE A 43 22.26 -1.78 -16.96
CA PHE A 43 21.30 -1.68 -15.86
C PHE A 43 21.37 -2.95 -15.02
N VAL A 44 21.41 -2.79 -13.71
CA VAL A 44 21.16 -3.87 -12.77
C VAL A 44 19.67 -3.88 -12.45
N VAL A 45 19.05 -5.05 -12.59
CA VAL A 45 17.65 -5.27 -12.24
C VAL A 45 17.58 -5.70 -10.78
N GLU A 46 17.11 -4.82 -9.90
CA GLU A 46 16.77 -5.19 -8.53
C GLU A 46 15.31 -5.60 -8.45
N LYS A 47 15.06 -6.84 -8.02
CA LYS A 47 13.73 -7.27 -7.60
C LYS A 47 13.51 -6.84 -6.16
N LYS A 48 12.72 -5.79 -5.97
CA LYS A 48 12.15 -5.45 -4.67
C LYS A 48 11.18 -6.56 -4.27
N ALA A 49 11.17 -6.89 -2.98
CA ALA A 49 10.23 -7.87 -2.46
C ALA A 49 8.79 -7.47 -2.87
N VAL A 50 8.08 -8.42 -3.49
CA VAL A 50 6.68 -8.23 -3.88
C VAL A 50 5.91 -7.91 -2.61
N VAL A 51 5.12 -6.85 -2.67
CA VAL A 51 4.21 -6.48 -1.59
C VAL A 51 3.15 -7.58 -1.51
N THR A 52 3.32 -8.50 -0.58
CA THR A 52 2.27 -9.50 -0.31
C THR A 52 1.20 -8.79 0.49
N THR A 53 0.14 -8.43 -0.19
CA THR A 53 -1.14 -8.08 0.40
C THR A 53 -1.73 -9.30 1.12
N PRO A 54 -2.36 -9.07 2.27
CA PRO A 54 -3.12 -10.13 2.92
C PRO A 54 -4.36 -10.48 2.12
N GLU A 55 -4.84 -11.69 2.34
CA GLU A 55 -6.14 -12.16 1.90
C GLU A 55 -7.26 -11.44 2.67
N CYS A 56 -8.39 -11.20 2.01
CA CYS A 56 -9.53 -10.58 2.66
C CYS A 56 -10.02 -11.43 3.83
N VAL A 57 -10.39 -10.80 4.94
CA VAL A 57 -10.90 -11.54 6.11
C VAL A 57 -12.36 -11.97 5.98
N LEU A 58 -13.05 -11.48 4.95
CA LEU A 58 -14.47 -11.75 4.69
C LEU A 58 -14.70 -12.61 3.45
N CYS A 59 -13.68 -12.83 2.61
CA CYS A 59 -13.73 -13.72 1.45
C CYS A 59 -12.31 -14.14 1.00
N GLU A 60 -12.21 -15.09 0.08
CA GLU A 60 -10.91 -15.62 -0.40
C GLU A 60 -10.20 -14.71 -1.43
N HIS A 61 -10.69 -13.49 -1.63
CA HIS A 61 -10.06 -12.57 -2.58
C HIS A 61 -8.71 -12.05 -2.04
N ARG A 62 -7.68 -12.06 -2.89
CA ARG A 62 -6.35 -11.51 -2.58
C ARG A 62 -6.03 -10.31 -3.50
N PRO A 63 -6.34 -9.07 -3.05
CA PRO A 63 -6.06 -7.84 -3.78
C PRO A 63 -4.59 -7.68 -4.13
N VAL A 64 -4.22 -6.94 -5.18
CA VAL A 64 -2.81 -6.79 -5.61
C VAL A 64 -2.02 -5.79 -4.76
N CYS A 65 -2.70 -4.82 -4.14
CA CYS A 65 -2.07 -3.79 -3.30
C CYS A 65 -2.96 -3.42 -2.11
N LEU A 66 -2.40 -2.77 -1.08
CA LEU A 66 -3.15 -2.39 0.12
C LEU A 66 -4.32 -1.44 -0.18
N ARG A 67 -4.14 -0.50 -1.12
CA ARG A 67 -5.22 0.37 -1.58
C ARG A 67 -6.33 -0.45 -2.22
N GLY A 68 -5.97 -1.44 -3.03
CA GLY A 68 -6.89 -2.42 -3.60
C GLY A 68 -7.62 -3.22 -2.52
N TYR A 69 -6.95 -3.56 -1.42
CA TYR A 69 -7.58 -4.26 -0.29
C TYR A 69 -8.65 -3.41 0.39
N MET A 70 -8.39 -2.14 0.65
CA MET A 70 -9.38 -1.24 1.25
C MET A 70 -10.54 -0.96 0.29
N SER A 71 -10.23 -0.75 -1.00
CA SER A 71 -11.26 -0.58 -2.04
C SER A 71 -12.12 -1.83 -2.19
N HIS A 72 -11.53 -3.02 -2.08
CA HIS A 72 -12.25 -4.30 -2.09
C HIS A 72 -13.21 -4.41 -0.90
N LEU A 73 -12.77 -4.09 0.33
CA LEU A 73 -13.66 -4.09 1.51
C LEU A 73 -14.86 -3.16 1.32
N ARG A 74 -14.64 -1.93 0.82
CA ARG A 74 -15.73 -0.99 0.59
C ARG A 74 -16.69 -1.47 -0.50
N SER A 75 -16.16 -1.81 -1.67
CA SER A 75 -16.98 -2.15 -2.85
C SER A 75 -17.67 -3.50 -2.76
N ARG A 76 -17.06 -4.52 -2.13
CA ARG A 76 -17.62 -5.87 -2.06
C ARG A 76 -18.33 -6.18 -0.76
N HIS A 77 -17.96 -5.52 0.34
CA HIS A 77 -18.48 -5.83 1.66
C HIS A 77 -19.16 -4.62 2.33
N GLY A 78 -19.19 -3.45 1.68
CA GLY A 78 -19.84 -2.25 2.23
C GLY A 78 -19.23 -1.80 3.56
N THR A 79 -17.94 -2.07 3.78
CA THR A 79 -17.32 -1.91 5.10
C THR A 79 -15.85 -1.47 5.00
N THR A 80 -15.30 -1.05 6.13
CA THR A 80 -13.93 -0.57 6.28
C THR A 80 -13.13 -1.42 7.27
N LEU A 81 -11.81 -1.17 7.35
CA LEU A 81 -10.96 -1.80 8.37
C LEU A 81 -11.47 -1.48 9.78
N LYS A 82 -11.78 -0.21 10.04
CA LYS A 82 -12.19 0.29 11.36
C LYS A 82 -13.50 -0.36 11.82
N GLU A 83 -14.50 -0.42 10.95
CA GLU A 83 -15.81 -1.03 11.25
C GLU A 83 -15.71 -2.52 11.54
N ASN A 84 -14.84 -3.26 10.85
CA ASN A 84 -14.59 -4.68 11.16
C ASN A 84 -13.70 -4.91 12.38
N GLY A 85 -13.27 -3.85 13.07
CA GLY A 85 -12.31 -3.97 14.17
C GLY A 85 -10.99 -4.62 13.73
N ILE A 86 -10.56 -4.40 12.49
CA ILE A 86 -9.30 -4.91 11.94
C ILE A 86 -8.36 -3.76 11.60
N TYR A 87 -7.07 -4.05 11.58
CA TYR A 87 -6.05 -3.12 11.09
C TYR A 87 -4.95 -3.87 10.33
N LEU A 88 -4.24 -3.16 9.48
CA LEU A 88 -3.07 -3.68 8.79
C LEU A 88 -1.83 -3.31 9.60
N ARG A 89 -1.06 -4.30 10.03
CA ARG A 89 0.22 -4.09 10.71
C ARG A 89 1.36 -4.24 9.71
N CYS A 90 2.12 -3.17 9.50
CA CYS A 90 3.36 -3.25 8.76
C CYS A 90 4.42 -4.00 9.59
N SER A 91 5.33 -4.70 8.91
CA SER A 91 6.51 -5.32 9.54
C SER A 91 7.45 -4.33 10.27
N CYS A 92 7.32 -3.01 10.06
CA CYS A 92 8.00 -2.00 10.88
C CYS A 92 7.28 -1.68 12.19
N GLY A 93 6.11 -2.30 12.45
CA GLY A 93 5.30 -2.08 13.64
C GLY A 93 4.15 -1.10 13.46
N THR A 94 4.18 -0.24 12.43
CA THR A 94 3.13 0.75 12.17
C THR A 94 1.78 0.09 11.90
N LYS A 95 0.74 0.61 12.54
CA LYS A 95 -0.66 0.20 12.34
C LYS A 95 -1.30 1.14 11.32
N ILE A 96 -1.99 0.56 10.34
CA ILE A 96 -2.73 1.27 9.30
C ILE A 96 -4.20 0.93 9.44
N THR A 97 -5.01 1.96 9.65
CA THR A 97 -6.47 1.86 9.86
C THR A 97 -7.27 2.48 8.72
N CYS A 98 -6.66 3.33 7.89
CA CYS A 98 -7.31 4.06 6.80
C CYS A 98 -6.42 4.17 5.55
N SER A 99 -7.02 4.57 4.42
CA SER A 99 -6.36 4.65 3.11
C SER A 99 -5.30 5.75 3.03
N SER A 100 -5.53 6.91 3.66
CA SER A 100 -4.57 8.01 3.70
C SER A 100 -3.25 7.58 4.34
N SER A 101 -3.30 6.81 5.43
CA SER A 101 -2.14 6.24 6.11
C SER A 101 -1.34 5.26 5.24
N VAL A 102 -1.95 4.59 4.26
CA VAL A 102 -1.21 3.73 3.31
C VAL A 102 -0.31 4.57 2.41
N GLY A 103 -0.81 5.70 1.92
CA GLY A 103 -0.07 6.57 1.01
C GLY A 103 1.15 7.17 1.69
N SER A 104 0.95 7.81 2.84
CA SER A 104 2.03 8.44 3.62
C SER A 104 3.06 7.41 4.09
N HIS A 105 2.61 6.27 4.61
CA HIS A 105 3.51 5.22 5.08
C HIS A 105 4.28 4.55 3.93
N GLY A 106 3.68 4.38 2.75
CA GLY A 106 4.32 3.75 1.60
C GLY A 106 5.50 4.56 1.03
N VAL A 107 5.55 5.87 1.29
CA VAL A 107 6.66 6.75 0.91
C VAL A 107 7.85 6.59 1.85
N THR A 108 7.59 6.45 3.16
CA THR A 108 8.64 6.43 4.19
C THR A 108 9.09 5.02 4.58
N CYS A 109 8.25 4.00 4.34
CA CYS A 109 8.54 2.63 4.72
C CYS A 109 8.94 1.77 3.51
N ASP A 110 10.22 1.39 3.48
CA ASP A 110 10.72 0.43 2.50
C ASP A 110 10.30 -1.02 2.80
N ARG A 111 9.80 -1.29 4.02
CA ARG A 111 9.31 -2.61 4.40
C ARG A 111 7.85 -2.75 3.98
N ARG A 112 7.62 -3.55 2.93
CA ARG A 112 6.29 -3.70 2.31
C ARG A 112 5.59 -5.01 2.65
N LYS A 113 5.78 -5.50 3.87
CA LYS A 113 5.09 -6.69 4.38
C LYS A 113 4.02 -6.26 5.36
N PHE A 114 2.78 -6.63 5.08
CA PHE A 114 1.62 -6.28 5.89
C PHE A 114 0.87 -7.53 6.30
N THR A 115 0.39 -7.53 7.55
CA THR A 115 -0.46 -8.60 8.09
C THR A 115 -1.75 -7.99 8.63
N VAL A 116 -2.89 -8.65 8.44
CA VAL A 116 -4.15 -8.24 9.08
C VAL A 116 -4.14 -8.69 10.54
N LYS A 117 -4.64 -7.84 11.44
CA LYS A 117 -4.82 -8.13 12.86
C LYS A 117 -6.20 -7.67 13.31
N ARG A 118 -6.86 -8.43 14.17
CA ARG A 118 -8.10 -7.99 14.84
C ARG A 118 -7.74 -7.19 16.09
N ARG A 119 -8.51 -6.15 16.40
CA ARG A 119 -8.31 -5.25 17.54
C ARG A 119 -8.41 -5.99 18.88
N ASN A 120 -9.21 -7.07 18.93
CA ASN A 120 -9.56 -7.78 20.17
C ASN A 120 -8.62 -8.95 20.51
N GLU A 121 -7.71 -9.35 19.61
CA GLU A 121 -6.78 -10.47 19.86
C GLU A 121 -5.55 -10.06 20.67
N SER A 122 -5.36 -8.77 20.96
CA SER A 122 -4.11 -8.27 21.57
C SER A 122 -4.16 -8.22 23.10
N THR A 123 -5.31 -8.44 23.72
CA THR A 123 -5.55 -8.11 25.15
C THR A 123 -5.52 -9.31 26.10
N SER A 124 -5.28 -10.54 25.63
CA SER A 124 -5.39 -11.73 26.48
C SER A 124 -4.12 -12.13 27.24
N MET A 125 -2.96 -11.49 27.04
CA MET A 125 -1.71 -11.91 27.72
C MET A 125 -0.86 -10.81 28.37
N GLU A 126 -1.19 -9.52 28.26
CA GLU A 126 -0.39 -8.43 28.87
C GLU A 126 -1.11 -7.74 30.04
N ARG A 127 -1.77 -8.51 30.92
CA ARG A 127 -2.12 -8.02 32.27
C ARG A 127 -0.88 -8.13 33.16
N GLY A 128 0.00 -7.15 33.05
CA GLY A 128 1.20 -7.12 33.88
C GLY A 128 2.04 -5.86 33.68
N ALA A 129 1.53 -4.74 34.21
CA ALA A 129 2.25 -3.53 34.58
C ALA A 129 2.32 -2.36 33.58
N ARG A 130 1.73 -1.26 34.08
CA ARG A 130 1.98 0.18 33.86
C ARG A 130 1.04 0.95 32.92
N ASN A 131 0.30 1.80 33.62
CA ASN A 131 -0.53 2.93 33.23
C ASN A 131 0.13 3.96 32.29
N GLU A 132 -0.78 4.78 31.77
CA GLU A 132 -0.67 6.21 31.45
C GLU A 132 -0.35 6.64 30.00
N GLU A 133 -1.43 7.16 29.39
CA GLU A 133 -1.51 8.24 28.41
C GLU A 133 -0.77 8.09 27.08
N GLN A 134 -1.37 7.30 26.18
CA GLN A 134 -1.23 7.55 24.75
C GLN A 134 -2.50 8.22 24.25
N ALA A 135 -2.50 9.56 24.25
CA ALA A 135 -3.57 10.37 23.70
C ALA A 135 -3.80 10.00 22.23
N ASP A 136 -5.03 9.57 21.96
CA ASP A 136 -5.58 9.18 20.68
C ASP A 136 -5.59 10.39 19.74
N SER A 137 -4.51 10.56 18.98
CA SER A 137 -4.48 11.43 17.80
C SER A 137 -4.97 10.63 16.59
N ASP A 138 -6.16 10.02 16.71
CA ASP A 138 -6.96 9.52 15.58
C ASP A 138 -7.44 10.75 14.79
N ALA A 139 -6.51 11.36 14.06
CA ALA A 139 -6.77 12.45 13.14
C ALA A 139 -7.70 11.96 12.03
N HIS A 140 -8.99 12.26 12.22
CA HIS A 140 -10.02 12.54 11.22
C HIS A 140 -9.73 11.91 9.83
N CYS A 141 -10.04 10.62 9.66
CA CYS A 141 -9.97 9.93 8.38
C CYS A 141 -11.24 10.11 7.53
N ASP A 142 -11.99 11.18 7.74
CA ASP A 142 -13.18 11.54 6.96
C ASP A 142 -12.73 12.24 5.69
N ILE A 143 -12.35 11.42 4.71
CA ILE A 143 -12.47 11.84 3.32
C ILE A 143 -13.92 11.56 2.98
N THR A 144 -14.75 12.60 3.00
CA THR A 144 -16.07 12.62 2.39
C THR A 144 -15.90 12.28 0.91
N GLU A 145 -16.05 10.99 0.56
CA GLU A 145 -16.26 10.58 -0.82
C GLU A 145 -17.67 11.08 -1.19
N GLN A 146 -17.72 12.21 -1.91
CA GLN A 146 -18.92 12.67 -2.62
C GLN A 146 -19.42 11.50 -3.47
N MET A 147 -20.56 10.95 -3.08
CA MET A 147 -21.34 10.05 -3.90
C MET A 147 -21.78 10.86 -5.12
N VAL A 148 -21.15 10.60 -6.26
CA VAL A 148 -21.64 11.10 -7.54
C VAL A 148 -22.81 10.19 -7.88
N GLU A 149 -24.02 10.64 -7.57
CA GLU A 149 -25.24 10.02 -8.07
C GLU A 149 -25.33 10.34 -9.57
N ASP A 150 -25.02 9.36 -10.41
CA ASP A 150 -25.36 9.41 -11.83
C ASP A 150 -26.89 9.32 -11.96
N THR A 151 -27.56 10.47 -11.96
CA THR A 151 -28.94 10.59 -12.40
C THR A 151 -28.99 10.36 -13.91
N VAL A 152 -29.42 9.16 -14.31
CA VAL A 152 -29.87 8.88 -15.67
C VAL A 152 -31.29 9.45 -15.78
N GLU A 153 -31.44 10.61 -16.41
CA GLU A 153 -32.75 11.10 -16.87
C GLU A 153 -33.06 10.46 -18.23
N GLU A 154 -34.21 9.77 -18.32
CA GLU A 154 -34.83 9.27 -19.56
C GLU A 154 -35.63 10.36 -20.28
#